data_AF-A0A1Q9SFG9-F1
#
_entry.id   AF-A0A1Q9SFG9-F1
#
_cell.length_a   1.000
_cell.length_b   1.000
_cell.length_c   1.000
_cell.angle_alpha   90.00
_cell.angle_beta   90.00
_cell.angle_gamma   90.00
#
_symmetry.space_group_name_H-M   'P 1'
#
loop_
_entity.id
_entity.type
_entity.pdbx_description
1 polymer ?
#
loop_
_entity_poly.entity_id
_entity_poly.type
_entity_poly.pdbx_seq_one_letter_code
_entity_poly.pdbx_strand_id
1 'polypeptide(L)'
;MRYAMIAACSVLSLAAALAAVVVAGPAPLLLAAGMSLVIGFGWPAATGIAARHRHNVIMSAAGVVAALLVQTLPGQQLVWLPAVVGVALVTVFAAELVRGEGAEHRLESTIASTAGVLATVSSSGWIALASDYRATGPDPVQLVVVGAVVAALVAVVGARVISSAPKRSPKRGVVALGVTPVAFLGVGALFTARLVSTVVA
;
A
#
# COMPACT_ATOMS: atom_id res chain seq x y z
N MET A 1 10.76 7.07 -20.73
CA MET A 1 10.29 5.68 -20.51
C MET A 1 9.97 5.36 -19.05
N ARG A 2 10.86 5.61 -18.08
CA ARG A 2 10.61 5.27 -16.65
C ARG A 2 9.37 5.94 -16.05
N TYR A 3 9.21 7.25 -16.22
CA TYR A 3 8.07 7.97 -15.66
C TYR A 3 6.73 7.50 -16.23
N ALA A 4 6.70 7.20 -17.53
CA ALA A 4 5.55 6.55 -18.16
C ALA A 4 5.26 5.18 -17.55
N MET A 5 6.29 4.40 -17.19
CA MET A 5 6.12 3.12 -16.51
C MET A 5 5.58 3.28 -15.08
N ILE A 6 6.05 4.26 -14.31
CA ILE A 6 5.50 4.56 -12.97
C ILE A 6 4.02 4.92 -13.09
N ALA A 7 3.68 5.86 -13.97
CA ALA A 7 2.31 6.28 -14.20
C ALA A 7 1.43 5.11 -14.67
N ALA A 8 1.89 4.30 -15.62
CA ALA A 8 1.17 3.11 -16.08
C ALA A 8 0.96 2.11 -14.95
N CYS A 9 1.98 1.82 -14.14
CA CYS A 9 1.84 0.95 -12.98
C CYS A 9 0.83 1.50 -11.96
N SER A 10 0.80 2.81 -11.70
CA SER A 10 -0.20 3.42 -10.82
C SER A 10 -1.62 3.28 -11.36
N VAL A 11 -1.83 3.59 -12.65
CA VAL A 11 -3.14 3.47 -13.30
C VAL A 11 -3.61 2.01 -13.30
N LEU A 12 -2.75 1.07 -13.70
CA LEU A 12 -3.06 -0.35 -13.70
C LEU A 12 -3.35 -0.88 -12.29
N SER A 13 -2.59 -0.45 -11.28
CA SER A 13 -2.81 -0.84 -9.88
C SER A 13 -4.15 -0.34 -9.36
N LEU A 14 -4.53 0.91 -9.69
CA LEU A 14 -5.81 1.49 -9.29
C LEU A 14 -6.98 0.79 -9.99
N ALA A 15 -6.87 0.56 -11.30
CA ALA A 15 -7.87 -0.17 -12.06
C ALA A 15 -8.06 -1.60 -11.52
N ALA A 16 -6.97 -2.31 -11.22
CA ALA A 16 -7.01 -3.62 -10.59
C ALA A 16 -7.65 -3.59 -9.20
N ALA A 17 -7.41 -2.52 -8.42
CA ALA A 17 -8.02 -2.33 -7.11
C ALA A 17 -9.53 -2.14 -7.15
N LEU A 18 -10.00 -1.26 -8.03
CA LEU A 18 -11.44 -1.06 -8.22
C LEU A 18 -12.11 -2.31 -8.80
N ALA A 19 -11.46 -3.01 -9.74
CA ALA A 19 -11.96 -4.27 -10.27
C ALA A 19 -12.04 -5.36 -9.19
N ALA A 20 -11.02 -5.50 -8.34
CA ALA A 20 -11.02 -6.48 -7.26
C ALA A 20 -12.14 -6.23 -6.24
N VAL A 21 -12.48 -4.96 -5.96
CA VAL A 21 -13.63 -4.59 -5.11
C VAL A 21 -14.94 -5.13 -5.67
N VAL A 22 -15.10 -5.16 -6.99
CA VAL A 22 -16.32 -5.64 -7.67
C VAL A 22 -16.36 -7.17 -7.79
N VAL A 23 -15.23 -7.82 -8.08
CA VAL A 23 -15.16 -9.24 -8.51
C VAL A 23 -15.49 -10.27 -7.40
N ALA A 24 -15.69 -9.84 -6.15
CA ALA A 24 -15.98 -10.72 -5.01
C ALA A 24 -14.91 -11.84 -4.81
N GLY A 25 -15.18 -12.76 -3.87
CA GLY A 25 -14.29 -13.88 -3.58
C GLY A 25 -12.90 -13.44 -3.09
N PRO A 26 -11.81 -14.15 -3.46
CA PRO A 26 -10.47 -13.89 -2.93
C PRO A 26 -9.75 -12.72 -3.62
N ALA A 27 -10.36 -12.05 -4.61
CA ALA A 27 -9.67 -11.05 -5.42
C ALA A 27 -9.08 -9.87 -4.61
N PRO A 28 -9.80 -9.23 -3.65
CA PRO A 28 -9.23 -8.17 -2.83
C PRO A 28 -8.03 -8.62 -1.99
N LEU A 29 -8.09 -9.85 -1.45
CA LEU A 29 -7.01 -10.43 -0.65
C LEU A 29 -5.76 -10.65 -1.50
N LEU A 30 -5.91 -11.30 -2.66
CA LEU A 30 -4.80 -11.56 -3.58
C LEU A 30 -4.16 -10.27 -4.05
N LEU A 31 -4.97 -9.23 -4.32
CA LEU A 31 -4.46 -7.93 -4.71
C LEU A 31 -3.68 -7.26 -3.58
N ALA A 32 -4.23 -7.17 -2.37
CA ALA A 32 -3.55 -6.52 -1.24
C ALA A 32 -2.25 -7.25 -0.87
N ALA A 33 -2.26 -8.58 -0.86
CA ALA A 33 -1.05 -9.40 -0.69
C ALA A 33 -0.05 -9.15 -1.83
N GLY A 34 -0.51 -9.11 -3.08
CA GLY A 34 0.31 -8.81 -4.25
C GLY A 34 0.97 -7.43 -4.19
N MET A 35 0.22 -6.38 -3.85
CA MET A 35 0.74 -5.03 -3.61
C MET A 35 1.79 -5.03 -2.50
N SER A 36 1.52 -5.75 -1.40
CA SER A 36 2.45 -5.88 -0.28
C SER A 36 3.77 -6.52 -0.67
N LEU A 37 3.74 -7.58 -1.49
CA LEU A 37 4.94 -8.24 -2.01
C LEU A 37 5.70 -7.34 -2.99
N VAL A 38 4.99 -6.71 -3.93
CA VAL A 38 5.61 -5.80 -4.93
C VAL A 38 6.33 -4.66 -4.23
N ILE A 39 5.70 -4.05 -3.24
CA ILE A 39 6.31 -2.98 -2.44
C ILE A 39 7.44 -3.55 -1.58
N GLY A 40 7.21 -4.64 -0.85
CA GLY A 40 8.23 -5.23 0.02
C GLY A 40 9.53 -5.57 -0.72
N PHE A 41 9.47 -6.14 -1.93
CA PHE A 41 10.66 -6.47 -2.70
C PHE A 41 11.19 -5.33 -3.59
N GLY A 42 10.34 -4.41 -4.00
CA GLY A 42 10.70 -3.32 -4.91
C GLY A 42 11.11 -2.04 -4.20
N TRP A 43 10.45 -1.68 -3.10
CA TRP A 43 10.67 -0.42 -2.38
C TRP A 43 12.10 -0.29 -1.84
N PRO A 44 12.69 -1.29 -1.16
CA PRO A 44 14.09 -1.19 -0.71
C PRO A 44 15.09 -1.05 -1.87
N ALA A 45 14.76 -1.60 -3.04
CA ALA A 45 15.56 -1.42 -4.25
C ALA A 45 15.36 -0.04 -4.91
N ALA A 46 14.21 0.61 -4.69
CA ALA A 46 13.94 1.97 -5.14
C ALA A 46 14.63 3.00 -4.24
N THR A 47 14.62 2.80 -2.93
CA THR A 47 15.14 3.75 -1.93
C THR A 47 16.62 3.54 -1.60
N GLY A 48 17.23 2.44 -2.05
CA GLY A 48 18.67 2.20 -1.85
C GLY A 48 19.02 1.68 -0.46
N ILE A 49 18.09 1.02 0.24
CA ILE A 49 18.32 0.45 1.56
C ILE A 49 19.46 -0.60 1.48
N ALA A 50 20.51 -0.41 2.29
CA ALA A 50 21.67 -1.30 2.32
C ALA A 50 21.30 -2.72 2.76
N ALA A 51 20.54 -2.85 3.86
CA ALA A 51 20.08 -4.13 4.40
C ALA A 51 18.74 -4.61 3.77
N ARG A 52 18.66 -4.61 2.43
CA ARG A 52 17.40 -4.84 1.69
C ARG A 52 16.63 -6.11 2.09
N HIS A 53 17.31 -7.23 2.34
CA HIS A 53 16.64 -8.52 2.53
C HIS A 53 15.80 -8.57 3.81
N ARG A 54 16.33 -8.04 4.92
CA ARG A 54 15.60 -7.98 6.20
C ARG A 54 14.35 -7.12 6.06
N HIS A 55 14.51 -5.93 5.49
CA HIS A 55 13.41 -4.98 5.30
C HIS A 55 12.36 -5.48 4.31
N ASN A 56 12.76 -6.19 3.24
CA ASN A 56 11.82 -6.83 2.32
C ASN A 56 10.86 -7.79 3.05
N VAL A 57 11.42 -8.64 3.93
CA VAL A 57 10.65 -9.62 4.70
C VAL A 57 9.70 -8.92 5.66
N ILE A 58 10.19 -7.92 6.41
CA ILE A 58 9.38 -7.18 7.39
C ILE A 58 8.19 -6.50 6.70
N MET A 59 8.42 -5.76 5.60
CA MET A 59 7.36 -5.06 4.87
C MET A 59 6.33 -6.01 4.27
N SER A 60 6.81 -7.10 3.65
CA SER A 60 5.96 -8.11 3.00
C SER A 60 5.11 -8.83 4.04
N ALA A 61 5.72 -9.28 5.14
CA ALA A 61 5.02 -9.96 6.22
C ALA A 61 3.97 -9.04 6.87
N ALA A 62 4.32 -7.78 7.16
CA ALA A 62 3.38 -6.83 7.74
C ALA A 62 2.14 -6.62 6.85
N GLY A 63 2.33 -6.42 5.55
CA GLY A 63 1.23 -6.25 4.60
C GLY A 63 0.36 -7.49 4.43
N VAL A 64 0.98 -8.68 4.35
CA VAL A 64 0.25 -9.95 4.24
C VAL A 64 -0.53 -10.25 5.53
N VAL A 65 0.07 -10.06 6.70
CA VAL A 65 -0.62 -10.23 8.00
C VAL A 65 -1.79 -9.25 8.11
N ALA A 66 -1.60 -7.97 7.75
CA ALA A 66 -2.68 -6.99 7.70
C ALA A 66 -3.82 -7.45 6.79
N ALA A 67 -3.51 -7.86 5.56
CA ALA A 67 -4.49 -8.33 4.59
C ALA A 67 -5.28 -9.53 5.10
N LEU A 68 -4.60 -10.50 5.75
CA LEU A 68 -5.24 -11.65 6.37
C LEU A 68 -6.17 -11.23 7.52
N LEU A 69 -5.72 -10.36 8.42
CA LEU A 69 -6.54 -9.88 9.54
C LEU A 69 -7.80 -9.16 9.06
N VAL A 70 -7.69 -8.28 8.06
CA VAL A 70 -8.85 -7.58 7.49
C VAL A 70 -9.84 -8.56 6.87
N GLN A 71 -9.35 -9.62 6.23
CA GLN A 71 -10.18 -10.63 5.59
C GLN A 71 -10.87 -11.56 6.60
N THR A 72 -10.20 -11.92 7.69
CA THR A 72 -10.70 -12.94 8.64
C THR A 72 -11.44 -12.37 9.84
N LEU A 73 -11.29 -11.07 10.14
CA LEU A 73 -11.94 -10.40 11.27
C LEU A 73 -13.00 -9.39 10.79
N PRO A 74 -14.17 -9.86 10.30
CA PRO A 74 -15.25 -8.98 9.87
C PRO A 74 -15.72 -8.10 11.04
N GLY A 75 -16.00 -6.83 10.75
CA GLY A 75 -16.40 -5.84 11.76
C GLY A 75 -15.23 -5.17 12.51
N GLN A 76 -14.00 -5.67 12.35
CA GLN A 76 -12.79 -5.11 12.97
C GLN A 76 -11.72 -4.75 11.92
N GLN A 77 -12.14 -4.46 10.69
CA GLN A 77 -11.27 -4.39 9.50
C GLN A 77 -10.07 -3.44 9.64
N LEU A 78 -10.18 -2.35 10.41
CA LEU A 78 -9.08 -1.39 10.58
C LEU A 78 -8.49 -1.37 12.00
N VAL A 79 -9.10 -2.08 12.95
CA VAL A 79 -8.78 -1.98 14.39
C VAL A 79 -7.37 -2.47 14.68
N TRP A 80 -6.95 -3.54 14.02
CA TRP A 80 -5.66 -4.19 14.28
C TRP A 80 -4.51 -3.65 13.44
N LEU A 81 -4.78 -2.83 12.42
CA LEU A 81 -3.74 -2.31 11.52
C LEU A 81 -2.68 -1.46 12.26
N PRO A 82 -3.03 -0.57 13.21
CA PRO A 82 -2.03 0.14 14.00
C PRO A 82 -1.11 -0.78 14.80
N ALA A 83 -1.63 -1.89 15.35
CA ALA A 83 -0.82 -2.87 16.07
C ALA A 83 0.16 -3.60 15.12
N VAL A 84 -0.29 -3.98 13.92
CA VAL A 84 0.58 -4.56 12.88
C VAL A 84 1.70 -3.59 12.50
N VAL A 85 1.38 -2.31 12.30
CA VAL A 85 2.39 -1.27 12.05
C VAL A 85 3.36 -1.18 13.22
N GLY A 86 2.86 -1.10 14.46
CA GLY A 86 3.69 -1.01 15.67
C GLY A 86 4.71 -2.15 15.76
N VAL A 87 4.26 -3.40 15.62
CA VAL A 87 5.12 -4.59 15.62
C VAL A 87 6.14 -4.53 14.48
N ALA A 88 5.72 -4.17 13.28
CA ALA A 88 6.60 -4.06 12.12
C ALA A 88 7.68 -2.98 12.34
N LEU A 89 7.33 -1.82 12.88
CA LEU A 89 8.28 -0.74 13.17
C LEU A 89 9.27 -1.13 14.27
N VAL A 90 8.82 -1.77 15.36
CA VAL A 90 9.73 -2.33 16.37
C VAL A 90 10.69 -3.32 15.73
N THR A 91 10.21 -4.15 14.80
CA THR A 91 11.05 -5.11 14.07
C THR A 91 12.05 -4.42 13.14
N VAL A 92 11.68 -3.31 12.47
CA VAL A 92 12.60 -2.47 11.68
C VAL A 92 13.69 -1.91 12.58
N PHE A 93 13.33 -1.32 13.72
CA PHE A 93 14.31 -0.77 14.67
C PHE A 93 15.25 -1.87 15.18
N ALA A 94 14.73 -3.03 15.55
CA ALA A 94 15.55 -4.17 15.95
C ALA A 94 16.51 -4.62 14.83
N ALA A 95 16.04 -4.68 13.58
CA ALA A 95 16.87 -5.06 12.44
C ALA A 95 18.02 -4.07 12.19
N GLU A 96 17.79 -2.78 12.44
CA GLU A 96 18.78 -1.71 12.36
C GLU A 96 19.74 -1.69 13.56
N LEU A 97 19.27 -2.01 14.77
CA LEU A 97 20.14 -2.20 15.94
C LEU A 97 21.11 -3.37 15.74
N VAL A 98 20.63 -4.49 15.19
CA VAL A 98 21.47 -5.65 14.82
C VAL A 98 22.47 -5.30 13.71
N ARG A 99 22.24 -4.23 12.94
CA ARG A 99 23.19 -3.74 11.93
C ARG A 99 24.37 -2.99 12.56
N GLY A 100 24.25 -2.55 13.81
CA GLY A 100 25.32 -1.90 14.60
C GLY A 100 25.15 -0.38 14.75
N GLU A 101 25.69 0.15 15.85
CA GLU A 101 25.79 1.59 16.07
C GLU A 101 26.84 2.20 15.11
N GLY A 102 26.46 3.25 14.39
CA GLY A 102 27.31 3.86 13.35
C GLY A 102 27.14 3.27 11.94
N ALA A 103 26.21 2.34 11.73
CA ALA A 103 25.90 1.86 10.39
C ALA A 103 25.49 3.01 9.45
N GLU A 104 26.17 3.12 8.32
CA GLU A 104 25.90 4.16 7.32
C GLU A 104 24.45 4.12 6.85
N HIS A 105 23.82 5.28 6.64
CA HIS A 105 22.44 5.41 6.17
C HIS A 105 21.37 4.73 7.04
N ARG A 106 21.56 4.65 8.36
CA ARG A 106 20.61 3.99 9.29
C ARG A 106 19.26 4.71 9.34
N LEU A 107 19.28 6.03 9.53
CA LEU A 107 18.06 6.82 9.65
C LEU A 107 17.26 6.79 8.34
N GLU A 108 17.95 6.90 7.21
CA GLU A 108 17.39 6.82 5.87
C GLU A 108 16.75 5.45 5.63
N SER A 109 17.41 4.37 6.06
CA SER A 109 16.87 3.01 5.98
C SER A 109 15.60 2.85 6.81
N THR A 110 15.59 3.39 8.04
CA THR A 110 14.42 3.35 8.91
C THR A 110 13.26 4.16 8.34
N ILE A 111 13.49 5.41 7.93
CA ILE A 111 12.44 6.29 7.35
C ILE A 111 11.85 5.66 6.09
N ALA A 112 12.72 5.18 5.19
CA ALA A 112 12.27 4.48 4.00
C ALA A 112 11.46 3.22 4.37
N SER A 113 11.89 2.49 5.40
CA SER A 113 11.18 1.28 5.82
C SER A 113 9.84 1.55 6.47
N THR A 114 9.72 2.61 7.26
CA THR A 114 8.45 3.09 7.82
C THR A 114 7.46 3.41 6.69
N ALA A 115 7.88 4.15 5.67
CA ALA A 115 7.02 4.44 4.51
C ALA A 115 6.58 3.16 3.78
N GLY A 116 7.50 2.20 3.61
CA GLY A 116 7.21 0.89 3.03
C GLY A 116 6.18 0.10 3.85
N VAL A 117 6.37 0.00 5.17
CA VAL A 117 5.44 -0.68 6.09
C VAL A 117 4.05 -0.03 6.06
N LEU A 118 3.97 1.30 6.12
CA LEU A 118 2.69 2.00 6.05
C LEU A 118 1.97 1.73 4.72
N ALA A 119 2.70 1.71 3.60
CA ALA A 119 2.12 1.41 2.30
C ALA A 119 1.65 -0.05 2.17
N THR A 120 2.44 -1.03 2.64
CA THR A 120 2.04 -2.44 2.58
C THR A 120 0.85 -2.72 3.49
N VAL A 121 0.84 -2.21 4.73
CA VAL A 121 -0.29 -2.38 5.65
C VAL A 121 -1.54 -1.69 5.14
N SER A 122 -1.43 -0.46 4.63
CA SER A 122 -2.58 0.30 4.12
C SER A 122 -3.23 -0.33 2.88
N SER A 123 -2.50 -1.18 2.14
CA SER A 123 -3.05 -1.92 1.00
C SER A 123 -4.22 -2.84 1.40
N SER A 124 -4.25 -3.30 2.65
CA SER A 124 -5.36 -4.09 3.18
C SER A 124 -6.70 -3.32 3.23
N GLY A 125 -6.66 -1.98 3.19
CA GLY A 125 -7.87 -1.15 3.13
C GLY A 125 -8.73 -1.40 1.87
N TRP A 126 -8.15 -1.92 0.79
CA TRP A 126 -8.90 -2.35 -0.39
C TRP A 126 -9.83 -3.55 -0.10
N ILE A 127 -9.44 -4.44 0.82
CA ILE A 127 -10.28 -5.54 1.29
C ILE A 127 -11.44 -4.99 2.14
N ALA A 128 -11.16 -4.00 2.98
CA ALA A 128 -12.17 -3.34 3.79
C ALA A 128 -13.20 -2.62 2.90
N LEU A 129 -12.75 -1.88 1.88
CA LEU A 129 -13.63 -1.27 0.87
C LEU A 129 -14.48 -2.31 0.15
N ALA A 130 -13.89 -3.44 -0.27
CA ALA A 130 -14.65 -4.51 -0.92
C ALA A 130 -15.71 -5.15 -0.01
N SER A 131 -15.48 -5.15 1.30
CA SER A 131 -16.44 -5.66 2.27
C SER A 131 -17.57 -4.66 2.53
N ASP A 132 -17.22 -3.38 2.65
CA ASP A 132 -18.14 -2.26 2.84
C ASP A 132 -19.08 -2.10 1.63
N TYR A 133 -18.53 -2.08 0.42
CA TYR A 133 -19.26 -2.00 -0.86
C TYR A 133 -20.34 -3.08 -1.02
N ARG A 134 -20.07 -4.28 -0.51
CA ARG A 134 -21.05 -5.39 -0.54
C ARG A 134 -22.09 -5.27 0.55
N ALA A 135 -21.70 -4.77 1.72
CA ALA A 135 -22.60 -4.63 2.87
C ALA A 135 -23.64 -3.52 2.66
N THR A 136 -23.26 -2.41 2.02
CA THR A 136 -24.17 -1.27 1.79
C THR A 136 -25.02 -1.38 0.53
N GLY A 137 -24.80 -2.40 -0.31
CA GLY A 137 -25.43 -2.53 -1.61
C GLY A 137 -24.53 -1.97 -2.72
N PRO A 138 -24.10 -2.80 -3.70
CA PRO A 138 -23.21 -2.37 -4.77
C PRO A 138 -23.80 -1.24 -5.62
N ASP A 139 -23.33 0.00 -5.42
CA ASP A 139 -23.65 1.15 -6.27
C ASP A 139 -22.45 1.52 -7.17
N PRO A 140 -22.56 1.34 -8.50
CA PRO A 140 -21.51 1.74 -9.43
C PRO A 140 -21.13 3.23 -9.35
N VAL A 141 -22.09 4.11 -9.05
CA VAL A 141 -21.86 5.56 -8.99
C VAL A 141 -20.93 5.90 -7.81
N GLN A 142 -21.23 5.36 -6.62
CA GLN A 142 -20.35 5.48 -5.46
C GLN A 142 -18.91 5.05 -5.77
N LEU A 143 -18.73 3.90 -6.44
CA LEU A 143 -17.40 3.38 -6.74
C LEU A 143 -16.65 4.25 -7.76
N VAL A 144 -17.35 4.84 -8.73
CA VAL A 144 -16.77 5.83 -9.67
C VAL A 144 -16.29 7.08 -8.93
N VAL A 145 -17.09 7.60 -7.99
CA VAL A 145 -16.70 8.77 -7.18
C VAL A 145 -15.47 8.46 -6.33
N VAL A 146 -15.45 7.31 -5.64
CA VAL A 146 -14.28 6.84 -4.87
C VAL A 146 -13.07 6.72 -5.79
N GLY A 147 -13.22 6.08 -6.95
CA GLY A 147 -12.17 5.93 -7.94
C GLY A 147 -11.61 7.26 -8.43
N ALA A 148 -12.47 8.25 -8.71
CA ALA A 148 -12.06 9.58 -9.15
C ALA A 148 -11.28 10.34 -8.06
N VAL A 149 -11.75 10.31 -6.82
CA VAL A 149 -11.06 10.93 -5.67
C VAL A 149 -9.70 10.28 -5.45
N VAL A 150 -9.65 8.94 -5.43
CA VAL A 150 -8.38 8.21 -5.26
C VAL A 150 -7.45 8.46 -6.45
N ALA A 151 -7.95 8.50 -7.69
CA ALA A 151 -7.14 8.82 -8.86
C ALA A 151 -6.52 10.21 -8.77
N ALA A 152 -7.27 11.22 -8.32
CA ALA A 152 -6.74 12.56 -8.08
C ALA A 152 -5.63 12.56 -7.02
N LEU A 153 -5.84 11.87 -5.90
CA LEU A 153 -4.82 11.72 -4.85
C LEU A 153 -3.58 10.97 -5.35
N VAL A 154 -3.75 9.87 -6.08
CA VAL A 154 -2.66 9.12 -6.72
C VAL A 154 -1.92 10.00 -7.72
N ALA A 155 -2.58 10.87 -8.48
CA ALA A 155 -1.93 11.79 -9.40
C ALA A 155 -1.06 12.82 -8.65
N VAL A 156 -1.57 13.40 -7.56
CA VAL A 156 -0.81 14.36 -6.73
C VAL A 156 0.40 13.68 -6.06
N VAL A 157 0.19 12.54 -5.41
CA VAL A 157 1.26 11.77 -4.75
C VAL A 157 2.24 11.23 -5.79
N GLY A 158 1.73 10.66 -6.89
CA GLY A 158 2.51 10.11 -7.99
C GLY A 158 3.37 11.15 -8.70
N ALA A 159 2.87 12.37 -8.91
CA ALA A 159 3.66 13.47 -9.44
C ALA A 159 4.85 13.81 -8.51
N ARG A 160 4.63 13.81 -7.20
CA ARG A 160 5.70 14.01 -6.21
C ARG A 160 6.70 12.86 -6.21
N VAL A 161 6.24 11.61 -6.24
CA VAL A 161 7.09 10.41 -6.32
C VAL A 161 7.92 10.39 -7.60
N ILE A 162 7.33 10.80 -8.73
CA ILE A 162 8.03 10.94 -10.01
C ILE A 162 9.11 12.01 -9.92
N SER A 163 8.81 13.16 -9.31
CA SER A 163 9.76 14.26 -9.16
C SER A 163 10.95 13.91 -8.27
N SER A 164 10.76 13.04 -7.27
CA SER A 164 11.79 12.59 -6.34
C SER A 164 12.43 11.25 -6.70
N ALA A 165 12.01 10.61 -7.81
CA ALA A 165 12.48 9.29 -8.19
C ALA A 165 14.01 9.30 -8.48
N PRO A 166 14.80 8.36 -7.90
CA PRO A 166 16.25 8.32 -8.10
C PRO A 166 16.62 8.16 -9.58
N LYS A 167 17.73 8.75 -10.05
CA LYS A 167 18.11 8.70 -11.48
C LYS A 167 18.35 7.28 -12.01
N ARG A 168 18.81 6.35 -11.17
CA ARG A 168 19.04 4.93 -11.51
C ARG A 168 18.37 4.05 -10.47
N SER A 169 17.32 3.33 -10.87
CA SER A 169 16.69 2.29 -10.03
C SER A 169 16.41 1.05 -10.87
N PRO A 170 16.55 -0.16 -10.33
CA PRO A 170 16.19 -1.39 -11.02
C PRO A 170 14.69 -1.44 -11.32
N LYS A 171 14.28 -2.19 -12.35
CA LYS A 171 12.88 -2.28 -12.81
C LYS A 171 11.88 -2.55 -11.68
N ARG A 172 12.20 -3.48 -10.76
CA ARG A 172 11.39 -3.79 -9.58
C ARG A 172 11.11 -2.57 -8.68
N GLY A 173 12.09 -1.68 -8.53
CA GLY A 173 11.91 -0.45 -7.76
C GLY A 173 10.99 0.55 -8.47
N VAL A 174 11.05 0.61 -9.79
CA VAL A 174 10.14 1.45 -10.58
C VAL A 174 8.69 0.97 -10.48
N VAL A 175 8.48 -0.35 -10.53
CA VAL A 175 7.13 -0.95 -10.35
C VAL A 175 6.59 -0.64 -8.95
N ALA A 176 7.40 -0.84 -7.90
CA ALA A 176 6.99 -0.49 -6.54
C ALA A 176 6.61 0.99 -6.40
N LEU A 177 7.40 1.91 -6.96
CA LEU A 177 7.07 3.35 -6.95
C LEU A 177 5.71 3.66 -7.59
N GLY A 178 5.28 2.90 -8.61
CA GLY A 178 3.95 3.06 -9.21
C GLY A 178 2.83 2.46 -8.37
N VAL A 179 3.07 1.34 -7.69
CA VAL A 179 2.07 0.64 -6.86
C VAL A 179 1.86 1.31 -5.51
N THR A 180 2.94 1.86 -4.92
CA THR A 180 2.95 2.44 -3.57
C THR A 180 1.83 3.48 -3.33
N PRO A 181 1.58 4.49 -4.20
CA PRO A 181 0.50 5.45 -3.96
C PRO A 181 -0.87 4.81 -3.86
N VAL A 182 -1.15 3.80 -4.68
CA VAL A 182 -2.44 3.09 -4.69
C VAL A 182 -2.58 2.23 -3.44
N ALA A 183 -1.53 1.51 -3.07
CA ALA A 183 -1.50 0.70 -1.85
C ALA A 183 -1.69 1.57 -0.60
N PHE A 184 -0.99 2.70 -0.52
CA PHE A 184 -1.06 3.64 0.60
C PHE A 184 -2.47 4.22 0.80
N LEU A 185 -3.21 4.43 -0.30
CA LEU A 185 -4.55 5.02 -0.27
C LEU A 185 -5.69 4.02 -0.02
N GLY A 186 -5.41 2.73 0.21
CA GLY A 186 -6.45 1.72 0.42
C GLY A 186 -7.40 2.06 1.58
N VAL A 187 -6.87 2.51 2.72
CA VAL A 187 -7.68 2.96 3.88
C VAL A 187 -8.45 4.25 3.55
N GLY A 188 -7.82 5.17 2.81
CA GLY A 188 -8.45 6.39 2.34
C GLY A 188 -9.64 6.12 1.41
N ALA A 189 -9.55 5.11 0.55
CA ALA A 189 -10.62 4.72 -0.35
C ALA A 189 -11.88 4.26 0.41
N LEU A 190 -11.72 3.48 1.49
CA LEU A 190 -12.83 3.13 2.39
C LEU A 190 -13.41 4.37 3.05
N PHE A 191 -12.57 5.26 3.57
CA PHE A 191 -13.03 6.49 4.20
C PHE A 191 -13.85 7.35 3.22
N THR A 192 -13.37 7.52 1.99
CA THR A 192 -14.10 8.21 0.92
C THR A 192 -15.44 7.53 0.62
N ALA A 193 -15.48 6.21 0.53
CA ALA A 193 -16.73 5.48 0.27
C ALA A 193 -17.78 5.74 1.36
N ARG A 194 -17.37 5.69 2.63
CA ARG A 194 -18.24 5.98 3.77
C ARG A 194 -18.72 7.43 3.78
N LEU A 195 -17.82 8.38 3.50
CA LEU A 195 -18.20 9.79 3.39
C LEU A 195 -19.25 10.01 2.28
N VAL A 196 -19.04 9.43 1.10
CA VAL A 196 -20.01 9.51 -0.01
C VAL A 196 -21.36 8.93 0.41
N SER A 197 -21.38 7.78 1.09
CA SER A 197 -22.63 7.18 1.57
C SER A 197 -23.38 8.07 2.57
N THR A 198 -22.68 8.87 3.39
CA THR A 198 -23.34 9.80 4.33
C THR A 198 -23.93 11.05 3.67
N VAL A 199 -23.46 11.41 2.48
CA VAL A 199 -23.92 12.63 1.76
C VAL A 199 -25.04 12.30 0.75
N VAL A 200 -25.06 11.07 0.23
CA VAL A 200 -26.00 10.62 -0.80
C VAL A 200 -27.24 9.91 -0.21
N ALA A 201 -27.17 9.44 1.05
CA ALA A 201 -28.31 8.87 1.78
C ALA A 201 -29.29 9.94 2.26
#